data_AF-A0A6M0CVF8-F1
#
_entry.id   AF-A0A6M0CVF8-F1
#
_cell.length_a   1.000
_cell.length_b   1.000
_cell.length_c   1.000
_cell.angle_alpha   90.00
_cell.angle_beta   90.00
_cell.angle_gamma   90.00
#
_symmetry.space_group_name_H-M   'P 1'
#
loop_
_entity.id
_entity.type
_entity.pdbx_description
1 polymer ?
#
loop_
_entity_poly.entity_id
_entity_poly.type
_entity_poly.pdbx_seq_one_letter_code
_entity_poly.pdbx_strand_id
1 'polypeptide(L)'
;MSKTLLIGWDVGGWNCDRNRLSRDALVVLDDSLQVRGKPWRGNLRNQINQAESTSDFIRALLGNCQVESLLSEELPVVLGIDTPLGFSSELIDLLVNGRPVPAVESSDTNSYLFRFTERFLFERGLSPLSAIKDMIGSQATKGMHVLGRFMPHAVQCGVWSDNARASAIEVYPSSTKRS
;
A
#
# COMPACT_ATOMS: atom_id res chain seq x y z
N MET A 1 9.78 6.38 -24.86
CA MET A 1 8.63 5.66 -24.26
C MET A 1 9.00 5.38 -22.82
N SER A 2 8.06 5.56 -21.87
CA SER A 2 8.30 5.21 -20.46
C SER A 2 8.60 3.72 -20.35
N LYS A 3 9.59 3.35 -19.53
CA LYS A 3 9.97 1.95 -19.30
C LYS A 3 9.20 1.30 -18.15
N THR A 4 8.49 2.08 -17.35
CA THR A 4 7.69 1.61 -16.20
C THR A 4 6.60 2.63 -15.88
N LEU A 5 5.50 2.20 -15.27
CA LEU A 5 4.53 3.10 -14.62
C LEU A 5 4.56 2.91 -13.12
N LEU A 6 4.56 4.01 -12.38
CA LEU A 6 4.53 4.02 -10.93
C LEU A 6 3.17 4.57 -10.48
N ILE A 7 2.46 3.86 -9.63
CA ILE A 7 1.17 4.29 -9.08
C ILE A 7 1.35 4.43 -7.57
N GLY A 8 1.18 5.64 -7.05
CA GLY A 8 1.11 5.89 -5.62
C GLY A 8 -0.34 5.87 -5.14
N TRP A 9 -0.62 5.14 -4.06
CA TRP A 9 -1.94 5.02 -3.47
C TRP A 9 -1.93 5.30 -1.96
N ASP A 10 -2.52 6.42 -1.57
CA ASP A 10 -2.90 6.73 -0.18
C ASP A 10 -4.24 6.05 0.12
N VAL A 11 -4.22 5.07 1.02
CA VAL A 11 -5.33 4.13 1.19
C VAL A 11 -6.44 4.74 2.04
N GLY A 12 -7.64 4.80 1.47
CA GLY A 12 -8.85 5.18 2.16
C GLY A 12 -9.58 4.00 2.79
N GLY A 13 -10.56 4.28 3.63
CA GLY A 13 -11.42 3.23 4.23
C GLY A 13 -12.38 2.59 3.22
N TRP A 14 -12.89 1.38 3.50
CA TRP A 14 -13.80 0.65 2.59
C TRP A 14 -15.06 1.42 2.15
N ASN A 15 -15.65 2.20 3.07
CA ASN A 15 -16.91 2.91 2.86
C ASN A 15 -16.72 4.44 2.93
N CYS A 16 -15.66 4.95 2.30
CA CYS A 16 -15.24 6.36 2.39
C CYS A 16 -16.00 7.34 1.48
N ASP A 17 -17.20 6.97 1.01
CA ASP A 17 -17.97 7.77 0.06
C ASP A 17 -18.33 9.15 0.63
N ARG A 18 -18.64 9.21 1.94
CA ARG A 18 -19.14 10.40 2.64
C ARG A 18 -18.06 11.25 3.31
N ASN A 19 -16.97 10.64 3.79
CA ASN A 19 -15.90 11.34 4.48
C ASN A 19 -14.73 11.64 3.53
N ARG A 20 -14.57 12.91 3.15
CA ARG A 20 -13.52 13.35 2.21
C ARG A 20 -12.09 13.10 2.73
N LEU A 21 -11.92 13.02 4.05
CA LEU A 21 -10.61 12.78 4.67
C LEU A 21 -10.20 11.31 4.69
N SER A 22 -11.14 10.38 4.49
CA SER A 22 -10.84 8.94 4.50
C SER A 22 -10.87 8.32 3.11
N ARG A 23 -10.88 9.14 2.05
CA ARG A 23 -10.92 8.69 0.65
C ARG A 23 -9.56 8.18 0.19
N ASP A 24 -9.60 7.21 -0.70
CA ASP A 24 -8.44 6.78 -1.45
C ASP A 24 -7.92 7.96 -2.29
N ALA A 25 -6.60 8.13 -2.38
CA ALA A 25 -5.97 9.06 -3.30
C ALA A 25 -4.94 8.36 -4.18
N LEU A 26 -4.94 8.70 -5.48
CA LEU A 26 -4.04 8.10 -6.47
C LEU A 26 -3.23 9.17 -7.20
N VAL A 27 -1.98 8.84 -7.49
CA VAL A 27 -1.09 9.57 -8.39
C VAL A 27 -0.39 8.56 -9.30
N VAL A 28 -0.21 8.89 -10.57
CA VAL A 28 0.55 8.09 -11.53
C VAL A 28 1.78 8.88 -11.94
N LEU A 29 2.94 8.24 -11.92
CA LEU A 29 4.21 8.78 -12.41
C LEU A 29 4.76 7.92 -13.54
N ASP A 30 5.54 8.53 -14.43
CA ASP A 30 6.40 7.80 -15.36
C ASP A 30 7.80 7.51 -14.76
N ASP A 31 8.66 6.87 -15.55
CA ASP A 31 10.03 6.52 -15.16
C ASP A 31 10.93 7.74 -14.89
N SER A 32 10.52 8.93 -15.33
CA SER A 32 11.17 10.21 -15.09
C SER A 32 10.56 10.95 -13.89
N LEU A 33 9.74 10.25 -13.09
CA LEU A 33 9.02 10.75 -11.92
C LEU A 33 8.08 11.92 -12.22
N GLN A 34 7.65 12.08 -13.48
CA GLN A 34 6.70 13.11 -13.86
C GLN A 34 5.28 12.62 -13.64
N VAL A 35 4.44 13.46 -13.04
CA VAL A 35 3.01 13.17 -12.84
C VAL A 35 2.32 13.05 -14.20
N ARG A 36 1.61 11.95 -14.39
CA ARG A 36 0.80 11.65 -15.58
C ARG A 36 -0.67 11.75 -15.23
N GLY A 37 -1.44 12.42 -16.09
CA GLY A 37 -2.88 12.56 -15.90
C GLY A 37 -3.22 13.51 -14.77
N LYS A 38 -4.28 13.18 -14.03
CA LYS A 38 -4.74 13.96 -12.88
C LYS A 38 -4.75 13.11 -11.61
N PRO A 39 -4.22 13.62 -10.49
CA PRO A 39 -4.41 12.98 -9.20
C PRO A 39 -5.90 12.77 -8.94
N TRP A 40 -6.25 11.60 -8.42
CA TRP A 40 -7.63 11.20 -8.19
C TRP A 40 -7.91 11.03 -6.70
N ARG A 41 -9.15 11.33 -6.29
CA ARG A 41 -9.64 11.07 -4.93
C ARG A 41 -11.06 10.50 -4.94
N GLY A 42 -11.27 9.37 -4.26
CA GLY A 42 -12.58 8.72 -4.23
C GLY A 42 -12.60 7.46 -3.37
N ASN A 43 -13.43 6.49 -3.77
CA ASN A 43 -13.51 5.18 -3.13
C ASN A 43 -13.24 4.10 -4.17
N LEU A 44 -12.18 3.31 -3.97
CA LEU A 44 -11.79 2.23 -4.90
C LEU A 44 -12.58 0.94 -4.71
N ARG A 45 -13.49 0.85 -3.72
CA ARG A 45 -14.25 -0.38 -3.43
C ARG A 45 -14.90 -1.00 -4.67
N ASN A 46 -15.51 -0.18 -5.53
CA ASN A 46 -16.21 -0.69 -6.71
C ASN A 46 -15.22 -1.28 -7.74
N GLN A 47 -14.12 -0.58 -8.01
CA GLN A 47 -13.05 -1.04 -8.90
C GLN A 47 -12.40 -2.32 -8.39
N ILE A 48 -12.16 -2.41 -7.07
CA ILE A 48 -11.63 -3.63 -6.42
C ILE A 48 -12.60 -4.81 -6.61
N ASN A 49 -13.90 -4.59 -6.40
CA ASN A 49 -14.89 -5.65 -6.52
C ASN A 49 -15.06 -6.15 -7.96
N GLN A 50 -15.07 -5.21 -8.93
CA GLN A 50 -15.35 -5.48 -10.34
C GLN A 50 -14.15 -6.04 -11.11
N ALA A 51 -12.91 -5.78 -10.68
CA ALA A 51 -11.73 -6.26 -11.37
C ALA A 51 -11.59 -7.79 -11.24
N GLU A 52 -11.56 -8.49 -12.38
CA GLU A 52 -11.39 -9.94 -12.43
C GLU A 52 -9.91 -10.35 -12.48
N SER A 53 -9.04 -9.45 -12.94
CA SER A 53 -7.61 -9.66 -13.02
C SER A 53 -6.80 -8.46 -12.52
N THR A 54 -5.50 -8.67 -12.29
CA THR A 54 -4.54 -7.61 -11.98
C THR A 54 -4.50 -6.54 -13.07
N SER A 55 -4.61 -6.94 -14.33
CA SER A 55 -4.68 -6.01 -15.47
C SER A 55 -5.93 -5.14 -15.45
N ASP A 56 -7.09 -5.69 -15.09
CA ASP A 56 -8.33 -4.93 -14.98
C ASP A 56 -8.28 -3.94 -13.82
N PHE A 57 -7.71 -4.36 -12.70
CA PHE A 57 -7.50 -3.49 -11.55
C PHE A 57 -6.59 -2.31 -11.90
N ILE A 58 -5.41 -2.58 -12.47
CA ILE A 58 -4.48 -1.53 -12.91
C ILE A 58 -5.14 -0.59 -13.91
N ARG A 59 -5.84 -1.12 -14.91
CA ARG A 59 -6.56 -0.30 -15.90
C ARG A 59 -7.60 0.61 -15.23
N ALA A 60 -8.32 0.11 -14.22
CA ALA A 60 -9.28 0.91 -13.46
C ALA A 60 -8.60 2.04 -12.65
N LEU A 61 -7.44 1.80 -12.05
CA LEU A 61 -6.65 2.84 -11.36
C LEU A 61 -6.19 3.94 -12.33
N LEU A 62 -5.68 3.54 -13.49
CA LEU A 62 -5.23 4.47 -14.53
C LEU A 62 -6.39 5.26 -15.13
N GLY A 63 -7.56 4.63 -15.33
CA GLY A 63 -8.78 5.30 -15.78
C GLY A 63 -9.28 6.36 -14.81
N ASN A 64 -9.22 6.09 -13.49
CA ASN A 64 -9.50 7.09 -12.47
C ASN A 64 -8.58 8.33 -12.58
N CYS A 65 -7.33 8.13 -13.05
CA CYS A 65 -6.34 9.18 -13.27
C CYS A 65 -6.33 9.75 -14.71
N GLN A 66 -7.23 9.29 -15.59
CA GLN A 66 -7.36 9.71 -17.00
C GLN A 66 -6.12 9.39 -17.86
N VAL A 67 -5.49 8.24 -17.60
CA VAL A 67 -4.25 7.79 -18.26
C VAL A 67 -4.24 6.30 -18.60
N GLU A 68 -5.42 5.69 -18.76
CA GLU A 68 -5.57 4.28 -19.15
C GLU A 68 -4.86 3.93 -20.47
N SER A 69 -4.71 4.91 -21.37
CA SER A 69 -4.00 4.75 -22.65
C SER A 69 -2.48 4.59 -22.52
N LEU A 70 -1.91 4.87 -21.33
CA LEU A 70 -0.50 4.63 -21.06
C LEU A 70 -0.20 3.15 -20.81
N LEU A 71 -1.22 2.33 -20.53
CA LEU A 71 -1.04 0.91 -20.27
C LEU A 71 -0.80 0.15 -21.59
N SER A 72 0.40 -0.38 -21.77
CA SER A 72 0.67 -1.42 -22.78
C SER A 72 0.91 -2.77 -22.09
N GLU A 73 0.75 -3.88 -22.80
CA GLU A 73 0.86 -5.23 -22.22
C GLU A 73 2.25 -5.51 -21.63
N GLU A 74 3.30 -4.99 -22.25
CA GLU A 74 4.69 -5.21 -21.84
C GLU A 74 5.19 -4.26 -20.76
N LEU A 75 4.44 -3.19 -20.44
CA LEU A 75 4.92 -2.15 -19.53
C LEU A 75 4.82 -2.61 -18.06
N PRO A 76 5.95 -2.70 -17.33
CA PRO A 76 5.93 -3.01 -15.91
C PRO A 76 5.21 -1.93 -15.11
N VAL A 77 4.52 -2.35 -14.05
CA VAL A 77 3.79 -1.45 -13.14
C VAL A 77 4.23 -1.71 -11.70
N VAL A 78 4.54 -0.63 -10.98
CA VAL A 78 4.82 -0.66 -9.55
C VAL A 78 3.73 0.12 -8.81
N LEU A 79 3.00 -0.54 -7.92
CA LEU A 79 2.00 0.05 -7.05
C LEU A 79 2.59 0.29 -5.65
N GLY A 80 2.86 1.55 -5.31
CA GLY A 80 3.19 1.96 -3.95
C GLY A 80 1.91 2.14 -3.13
N ILE A 81 1.75 1.37 -2.06
CA ILE A 81 0.55 1.39 -1.21
C ILE A 81 0.91 1.95 0.18
N ASP A 82 0.28 3.06 0.55
CA ASP A 82 0.44 3.73 1.84
C ASP A 82 -0.62 3.26 2.83
N THR A 83 -0.35 2.09 3.40
CA THR A 83 -1.10 1.48 4.51
C THR A 83 -0.29 0.32 5.05
N PRO A 84 -0.59 -0.19 6.27
CA PRO A 84 0.04 -1.41 6.70
C PRO A 84 -0.32 -2.62 5.82
N LEU A 85 0.67 -3.27 5.20
CA LEU A 85 0.50 -4.46 4.34
C LEU A 85 0.89 -5.78 5.03
N GLY A 86 1.32 -5.70 6.29
CA GLY A 86 1.69 -6.84 7.11
C GLY A 86 1.77 -6.44 8.58
N PHE A 87 1.90 -7.45 9.44
CA PHE A 87 1.98 -7.29 10.89
C PHE A 87 3.24 -7.97 11.44
N SER A 88 3.67 -7.61 12.65
CA SER A 88 4.80 -8.29 13.28
C SER A 88 4.48 -9.76 13.54
N SER A 89 5.51 -10.61 13.53
CA SER A 89 5.35 -12.05 13.79
C SER A 89 4.72 -12.31 15.16
N GLU A 90 5.05 -11.48 16.16
CA GLU A 90 4.53 -11.53 17.51
C GLU A 90 3.03 -11.18 17.55
N LEU A 91 2.59 -10.17 16.79
CA LEU A 91 1.16 -9.86 16.69
C LEU A 91 0.39 -10.99 16.00
N ILE A 92 0.97 -11.57 14.94
CA ILE A 92 0.37 -12.72 14.26
C ILE A 92 0.27 -13.91 15.21
N ASP A 93 1.32 -14.22 15.97
CA ASP A 93 1.32 -15.34 16.91
C ASP A 93 0.32 -15.16 18.05
N LEU A 94 0.18 -13.93 18.55
CA LEU A 94 -0.85 -13.57 19.51
C LEU A 94 -2.27 -13.77 18.93
N LEU A 95 -2.53 -13.29 17.71
CA LEU A 95 -3.85 -13.37 17.08
C LEU A 95 -4.25 -14.80 16.70
N VAL A 96 -3.30 -15.59 16.19
CA VAL A 96 -3.56 -16.93 15.64
C VAL A 96 -3.45 -18.00 16.72
N ASN A 97 -2.45 -17.92 17.59
CA ASN A 97 -2.13 -18.96 18.57
C ASN A 97 -2.39 -18.53 20.02
N GLY A 98 -2.77 -17.27 20.28
CA GLY A 98 -3.00 -16.78 21.63
C GLY A 98 -1.72 -16.66 22.47
N ARG A 99 -0.54 -16.68 21.84
CA ARG A 99 0.75 -16.65 22.54
C ARG A 99 1.23 -15.21 22.75
N PRO A 100 1.30 -14.71 24.00
CA PRO A 100 1.82 -13.38 24.28
C PRO A 100 3.35 -13.38 24.32
N VAL A 101 3.95 -12.22 24.02
CA VAL A 101 5.34 -11.94 24.37
C VAL A 101 5.50 -11.85 25.90
N PRO A 102 6.67 -12.19 26.46
CA PRO A 102 6.88 -12.20 27.91
C PRO A 102 6.75 -10.83 28.59
N ALA A 103 7.12 -9.76 27.89
CA ALA A 103 7.06 -8.39 28.41
C ALA A 103 6.77 -7.39 27.28
N VAL A 104 6.03 -6.34 27.62
CA VAL A 104 5.78 -5.18 26.76
C VAL A 104 6.41 -3.97 27.43
N GLU A 105 7.49 -3.47 26.84
CA GLU A 105 8.30 -2.37 27.39
C GLU A 105 7.83 -1.00 26.84
N SER A 106 8.76 -0.11 26.48
CA SER A 106 8.42 1.21 25.92
C SER A 106 7.75 1.09 24.54
N SER A 107 7.08 2.16 24.12
CA SER A 107 6.31 2.16 22.87
C SER A 107 7.18 1.75 21.69
N ASP A 108 8.33 2.39 21.51
CA ASP A 108 9.34 2.23 20.45
C ASP A 108 9.93 0.81 20.35
N THR A 109 9.92 0.06 21.44
CA THR A 109 10.40 -1.33 21.49
C THR A 109 9.27 -2.36 21.54
N ASN A 110 8.00 -1.94 21.43
CA ASN A 110 6.87 -2.85 21.53
C ASN A 110 6.79 -3.78 20.30
N SER A 111 7.03 -5.08 20.52
CA SER A 111 7.07 -6.11 19.47
C SER A 111 5.77 -6.27 18.69
N TYR A 112 4.63 -5.80 19.20
CA TYR A 112 3.36 -5.85 18.48
C TYR A 112 3.13 -4.64 17.56
N LEU A 113 3.74 -3.49 17.87
CA LEU A 113 3.34 -2.20 17.33
C LEU A 113 4.15 -1.72 16.13
N PHE A 114 5.35 -2.28 15.92
CA PHE A 114 6.26 -1.85 14.87
C PHE A 114 6.69 -3.00 13.98
N ARG A 115 6.70 -2.74 12.68
CA ARG A 115 7.04 -3.71 11.64
C ARG A 115 8.47 -3.47 11.23
N PHE A 116 8.94 -4.26 10.26
CA PHE A 116 10.26 -4.03 9.69
C PHE A 116 10.42 -2.60 9.16
N THR A 117 9.42 -2.07 8.43
CA THR A 117 9.45 -0.71 7.88
C THR A 117 9.64 0.37 8.94
N GLU A 118 8.86 0.36 10.03
CA GLU A 118 9.02 1.38 11.09
C GLU A 118 10.32 1.20 11.87
N ARG A 119 10.73 -0.04 12.16
CA ARG A 119 12.04 -0.32 12.79
C ARG A 119 13.20 0.19 11.94
N PHE A 120 13.14 -0.02 10.62
CA PHE A 120 14.12 0.48 9.65
C PHE A 120 14.21 2.01 9.62
N LEU A 121 13.07 2.70 9.80
CA LEU A 121 13.03 4.16 9.92
C LEU A 121 13.64 4.64 11.24
N PHE A 122 13.30 3.99 12.36
CA PHE A 122 13.87 4.30 13.67
C PHE A 122 15.40 4.15 13.70
N GLU A 123 15.93 3.07 13.11
CA GLU A 123 17.38 2.85 12.95
C GLU A 123 18.09 3.98 12.19
N ARG A 124 17.35 4.75 11.39
CA ARG A 124 17.85 5.90 10.60
C ARG A 124 17.54 7.25 11.24
N GLY A 125 17.08 7.27 12.49
CA GLY A 125 16.72 8.50 13.21
C GLY A 125 15.46 9.18 12.69
N LEU A 126 14.63 8.46 11.91
CA LEU A 126 13.35 8.96 11.43
C LEU A 126 12.22 8.43 12.33
N SER A 127 11.27 9.30 12.67
CA SER A 127 10.07 8.89 13.41
C SER A 127 8.97 8.48 12.42
N PRO A 128 8.38 7.28 12.56
CA PRO A 128 7.17 6.93 11.83
C PRO A 128 6.03 7.90 12.24
N LEU A 129 5.17 8.24 11.28
CA LEU A 129 4.08 9.21 11.45
C LEU A 129 2.83 8.60 12.10
N SER A 130 2.75 7.28 12.10
CA SER A 130 1.72 6.46 12.73
C SER A 130 2.32 5.11 13.11
N ALA A 131 2.02 4.64 14.32
CA ALA A 131 2.28 3.26 14.69
C ALA A 131 1.14 2.38 14.15
N ILE A 132 1.38 1.08 13.95
CA ILE A 132 0.37 0.11 13.45
C ILE A 132 -0.97 0.25 14.19
N LYS A 133 -0.93 0.57 15.49
CA LYS A 133 -2.10 0.66 16.39
C LYS A 133 -3.27 1.49 15.85
N ASP A 134 -3.02 2.50 15.03
CA ASP A 134 -4.08 3.37 14.50
C ASP A 134 -4.72 2.82 13.21
N MET A 135 -4.14 1.77 12.62
CA MET A 135 -4.44 1.33 11.25
C MET A 135 -4.71 -0.18 11.07
N ILE A 136 -4.71 -1.01 12.13
CA ILE A 136 -5.02 -2.47 12.08
C ILE A 136 -6.38 -2.80 11.41
N GLY A 137 -7.28 -1.81 11.27
CA GLY A 137 -8.60 -1.96 10.68
C GLY A 137 -8.70 -1.63 9.17
N SER A 138 -9.48 -0.59 8.86
CA SER A 138 -10.08 -0.37 7.53
C SER A 138 -9.07 -0.25 6.39
N GLN A 139 -8.02 0.56 6.54
CA GLN A 139 -7.04 0.79 5.48
C GLN A 139 -6.10 -0.40 5.30
N ALA A 140 -5.61 -1.00 6.39
CA ALA A 140 -4.73 -2.17 6.31
C ALA A 140 -5.45 -3.34 5.64
N THR A 141 -6.68 -3.64 6.07
CA THR A 141 -7.49 -4.71 5.44
C THR A 141 -7.76 -4.45 3.97
N LYS A 142 -7.96 -3.19 3.53
CA LYS A 142 -8.13 -2.86 2.12
C LYS A 142 -6.84 -3.10 1.32
N GLY A 143 -5.70 -2.60 1.79
CA GLY A 143 -4.41 -2.82 1.13
C GLY A 143 -4.04 -4.31 1.03
N MET A 144 -4.14 -5.03 2.14
CA MET A 144 -3.89 -6.47 2.19
C MET A 144 -4.84 -7.28 1.31
N HIS A 145 -6.12 -6.89 1.23
CA HIS A 145 -7.08 -7.51 0.30
C HIS A 145 -6.67 -7.33 -1.16
N VAL A 146 -6.26 -6.11 -1.54
CA VAL A 146 -5.76 -5.82 -2.89
C VAL A 146 -4.51 -6.65 -3.21
N LEU A 147 -3.56 -6.77 -2.28
CA LEU A 147 -2.41 -7.65 -2.46
C LEU A 147 -2.84 -9.10 -2.67
N GLY A 148 -3.66 -9.65 -1.76
CA GLY A 148 -4.10 -11.04 -1.85
C GLY A 148 -4.88 -11.37 -3.13
N ARG A 149 -5.57 -10.40 -3.72
CA ARG A 149 -6.35 -10.59 -4.94
C ARG A 149 -5.52 -10.41 -6.21
N PHE A 150 -4.60 -9.44 -6.24
CA PHE A 150 -3.97 -8.99 -7.49
C PHE A 150 -2.45 -9.15 -7.52
N MET A 151 -1.76 -9.21 -6.39
CA MET A 151 -0.30 -9.42 -6.30
C MET A 151 0.01 -10.36 -5.10
N PRO A 152 -0.42 -11.64 -5.13
CA PRO A 152 -0.41 -12.50 -3.95
C PRO A 152 0.98 -13.03 -3.58
N HIS A 153 1.97 -12.90 -4.45
CA HIS A 153 3.28 -13.51 -4.26
C HIS A 153 4.22 -12.55 -3.54
N ALA A 154 4.57 -12.84 -2.28
CA ALA A 154 5.63 -12.14 -1.57
C ALA A 154 6.99 -12.55 -2.16
N VAL A 155 7.68 -11.61 -2.83
CA VAL A 155 8.98 -11.84 -3.46
C VAL A 155 10.10 -11.66 -2.44
N GLN A 156 9.98 -10.62 -1.62
CA GLN A 156 10.87 -10.32 -0.49
C GLN A 156 10.09 -9.45 0.52
N CYS A 157 10.69 -9.17 1.68
CA CYS A 157 10.04 -8.33 2.68
C CYS A 157 9.66 -6.96 2.07
N GLY A 158 8.38 -6.59 2.15
CA GLY A 158 7.86 -5.33 1.62
C GLY A 158 7.66 -5.28 0.11
N VAL A 159 7.82 -6.39 -0.62
CA VAL A 159 7.60 -6.47 -2.08
C VAL A 159 6.73 -7.67 -2.45
N TRP A 160 5.66 -7.39 -3.17
CA TRP A 160 4.71 -8.38 -3.68
C TRP A 160 4.60 -8.30 -5.21
N SER A 161 4.16 -9.38 -5.85
CA SER A 161 4.01 -9.45 -7.31
C SER A 161 2.87 -10.38 -7.73
N ASP A 162 2.40 -10.19 -8.96
CA ASP A 162 1.56 -11.14 -9.70
C ASP A 162 2.37 -12.22 -10.43
N ASN A 163 3.70 -12.27 -10.25
CA ASN A 163 4.66 -13.08 -11.03
C ASN A 163 4.63 -12.81 -12.54
N ALA A 164 4.06 -11.68 -12.96
CA ALA A 164 4.01 -11.23 -14.33
C ALA A 164 4.61 -9.82 -14.42
N ARG A 165 3.77 -8.79 -14.58
CA ARG A 165 4.21 -7.41 -14.87
C ARG A 165 3.95 -6.44 -13.74
N ALA A 166 3.18 -6.83 -12.73
CA ALA A 166 2.79 -5.96 -11.64
C ALA A 166 3.57 -6.32 -10.38
N SER A 167 4.04 -5.29 -9.68
CA SER A 167 4.59 -5.40 -8.34
C SER A 167 3.94 -4.36 -7.44
N ALA A 168 3.89 -4.67 -6.15
CA ALA A 168 3.48 -3.73 -5.13
C ALA A 168 4.58 -3.61 -4.07
N ILE A 169 4.71 -2.40 -3.55
CA ILE A 169 5.61 -2.09 -2.44
C ILE A 169 4.82 -1.33 -1.37
N GLU A 170 5.17 -1.57 -0.12
CA GLU A 170 4.69 -0.69 0.96
C GLU A 170 5.46 0.64 0.88
N VAL A 171 4.73 1.76 0.90
CA VAL A 171 5.34 3.09 0.93
C VAL A 171 4.96 3.82 2.21
N TYR A 172 5.82 4.74 2.63
CA TYR A 172 5.62 5.51 3.83
C TYR A 172 5.97 6.98 3.58
N PRO A 173 5.02 7.93 3.68
CA PRO A 173 5.22 9.31 3.27
C PRO A 173 6.12 10.13 4.22
N SER A 174 6.59 9.55 5.32
CA SER A 174 7.36 10.30 6.33
C SER A 174 8.69 10.83 5.82
N SER A 175 9.34 10.11 4.92
CA SER A 175 10.62 10.50 4.33
C SER A 175 10.51 11.67 3.36
N THR A 176 9.30 12.02 2.91
CA THR A 176 9.06 13.07 1.90
C THR A 176 8.34 14.31 2.44
N LYS A 177 8.14 14.43 3.77
CA LYS A 177 7.43 15.56 4.39
C LYS A 177 8.04 16.97 4.16
N ARG A 178 9.21 17.08 3.55
CA ARG A 178 9.91 18.35 3.29
C ARG A 178 10.22 18.62 1.81
N SER A 179 9.70 17.81 0.88
CA SER A 179 9.87 18.03 -0.57
C SER A 179 8.87 19.04 -1.13
#